data_AF-A0A2D3WCG1-F1
#
_entry.id   AF-A0A2D3WCG1-F1
#
_cell.length_a   1.000
_cell.length_b   1.000
_cell.length_c   1.000
_cell.angle_alpha   90.00
_cell.angle_beta   90.00
_cell.angle_gamma   90.00
#
_symmetry.space_group_name_H-M   'P 1'
#
loop_
_entity.id
_entity.type
_entity.pdbx_description
1 polymer ?
#
loop_
_entity_poly.entity_id
_entity_poly.type
_entity_poly.pdbx_seq_one_letter_code
_entity_poly.pdbx_strand_id
1 'polypeptide(L)'
;MKKTLSNYYLATAFIFIAVVTLIITAISHSTQYMVLNSSTQEIRENILQNYKDELKNRVEVVEQFIEQKNSLVREQLESDIKNRVYEAYNIAYNLHEKYKKTKSPQEIKAIIKESLRQIRFNEGRGYFFIDDTSGNCILYPIRPNLEGTSIINFQDVNQKYVIKELISTALSKNEGYTSYFTYKYKYKEDAKRYEKVTFVKLFEPYNWVIGTGEYLDDVKKDIQKEIAQIINTIRLYNNTGYINIYEIHDYNGGEEFATLIANPNNHSLIGKKISSNVVDTDGVKYRQIALDLLNKHGEGYVTYKSRLQIPP
;
A
#
# COMPACT_ATOMS: atom_id res chain seq x y z
N MET A 1 -20.36 -98.42 -2.12
CA MET A 1 -20.27 -97.54 -3.30
C MET A 1 -21.07 -96.24 -3.23
N LYS A 2 -22.37 -96.22 -2.83
CA LYS A 2 -23.17 -94.98 -2.82
C LYS A 2 -22.71 -93.92 -1.78
N LYS A 3 -22.32 -94.32 -0.57
CA LYS A 3 -21.82 -93.39 0.49
C LYS A 3 -20.50 -92.69 0.12
N THR A 4 -19.58 -93.40 -0.54
CA THR A 4 -18.29 -92.86 -0.99
C THR A 4 -18.44 -91.84 -2.11
N LEU A 5 -19.39 -92.05 -3.03
CA LEU A 5 -19.68 -91.10 -4.10
C LEU A 5 -20.34 -89.81 -3.57
N SER A 6 -21.27 -89.93 -2.61
CA SER A 6 -21.90 -88.77 -1.94
C SER A 6 -20.89 -87.92 -1.16
N ASN A 7 -19.95 -88.56 -0.45
CA ASN A 7 -18.90 -87.84 0.29
C ASN A 7 -17.94 -87.11 -0.65
N TYR A 8 -17.67 -87.68 -1.83
CA TYR A 8 -16.88 -87.03 -2.87
C TYR A 8 -17.58 -85.78 -3.42
N TYR A 9 -18.86 -85.86 -3.78
CA TYR A 9 -19.62 -84.70 -4.25
C TYR A 9 -19.70 -83.58 -3.20
N LEU A 10 -19.92 -83.94 -1.93
CA LEU A 10 -19.90 -82.98 -0.82
C LEU A 10 -18.53 -82.31 -0.68
N ALA A 11 -17.44 -83.09 -0.68
CA ALA A 11 -16.08 -82.54 -0.61
C ALA A 11 -15.77 -81.61 -1.79
N THR A 12 -16.13 -81.98 -3.03
CA THR A 12 -15.93 -81.13 -4.20
C THR A 12 -16.79 -79.86 -4.16
N ALA A 13 -18.01 -79.93 -3.61
CA ALA A 13 -18.87 -78.78 -3.43
C ALA A 13 -18.31 -77.82 -2.36
N PHE A 14 -17.78 -78.33 -1.25
CA PHE A 14 -17.11 -77.52 -0.24
C PHE A 14 -15.84 -76.85 -0.77
N ILE A 15 -15.02 -77.57 -1.53
CA ILE A 15 -13.83 -77.00 -2.17
C ILE A 15 -14.24 -75.91 -3.17
N PHE A 16 -15.26 -76.16 -3.98
CA PHE A 16 -15.77 -75.19 -4.94
C PHE A 16 -16.28 -73.92 -4.25
N ILE A 17 -17.08 -74.05 -3.19
CA ILE A 17 -17.56 -72.92 -2.39
C ILE A 17 -16.38 -72.16 -1.78
N ALA A 18 -15.40 -72.85 -1.19
CA ALA A 18 -14.22 -72.22 -0.61
C ALA A 18 -13.40 -71.43 -1.65
N VAL A 19 -13.22 -71.98 -2.86
CA VAL A 19 -12.53 -71.31 -3.97
C VAL A 19 -13.32 -70.09 -4.45
N VAL A 20 -14.64 -70.21 -4.62
CA VAL A 20 -15.50 -69.09 -5.02
C VAL A 20 -15.49 -67.99 -3.96
N THR A 21 -15.58 -68.34 -2.67
CA THR A 21 -15.46 -67.38 -1.58
C THR A 21 -14.10 -66.69 -1.58
N LEU A 22 -12.99 -67.43 -1.75
CA LEU A 22 -11.65 -66.85 -1.86
C LEU A 22 -11.53 -65.87 -3.03
N ILE A 23 -12.09 -66.21 -4.20
CA ILE A 23 -12.10 -65.32 -5.37
C ILE A 23 -12.92 -64.05 -5.09
N ILE A 24 -14.12 -64.19 -4.54
CA ILE A 24 -14.99 -63.04 -4.20
C ILE A 24 -14.29 -62.14 -3.17
N THR A 25 -13.69 -62.71 -2.13
CA THR A 25 -12.93 -61.96 -1.12
C THR A 25 -11.73 -61.26 -1.74
N ALA A 26 -10.97 -61.92 -2.61
CA ALA A 26 -9.82 -61.31 -3.29
C ALA A 26 -10.25 -60.14 -4.20
N ILE A 27 -11.35 -60.29 -4.95
CA ILE A 27 -11.92 -59.22 -5.79
C ILE A 27 -12.43 -58.06 -4.93
N SER A 28 -13.13 -58.36 -3.82
CA SER A 28 -13.66 -57.35 -2.90
C SER A 28 -12.53 -56.55 -2.24
N HIS A 29 -11.49 -57.23 -1.76
CA HIS A 29 -10.29 -56.61 -1.21
C HIS A 29 -9.59 -55.75 -2.26
N SER A 30 -9.32 -56.28 -3.45
CA SER A 30 -8.70 -55.51 -4.54
C SER A 30 -9.51 -54.26 -4.89
N THR A 31 -10.84 -54.34 -4.89
CA THR A 31 -11.73 -53.19 -5.13
C THR A 31 -11.61 -52.16 -4.00
N GLN A 32 -11.62 -52.60 -2.74
CA GLN A 32 -11.44 -51.71 -1.60
C GLN A 32 -10.08 -51.00 -1.61
N TYR A 33 -8.99 -51.69 -1.99
CA TYR A 33 -7.67 -51.08 -2.15
C TYR A 33 -7.66 -50.02 -3.25
N MET A 34 -8.29 -50.29 -4.40
CA MET A 34 -8.39 -49.31 -5.49
C MET A 34 -9.19 -48.07 -5.06
N VAL A 35 -10.35 -48.26 -4.43
CA VAL A 35 -11.19 -47.16 -3.93
C VAL A 35 -10.46 -46.34 -2.86
N LEU A 36 -9.80 -47.00 -1.90
CA LEU A 36 -9.03 -46.31 -0.86
C LEU A 36 -7.89 -45.46 -1.45
N ASN A 37 -7.19 -45.99 -2.45
CA ASN A 37 -6.08 -45.29 -3.08
C ASN A 37 -6.57 -44.10 -3.93
N SER A 38 -7.66 -44.26 -4.68
CA SER A 38 -8.27 -43.15 -5.43
C SER A 38 -8.83 -42.07 -4.52
N SER A 39 -9.54 -42.44 -3.44
CA SER A 39 -10.06 -41.47 -2.46
C SER A 39 -8.94 -40.73 -1.72
N THR A 40 -7.80 -41.38 -1.46
CA THR A 40 -6.63 -40.71 -0.84
C THR A 40 -6.05 -39.64 -1.75
N GLN A 41 -5.95 -39.90 -3.05
CA GLN A 41 -5.47 -38.92 -4.02
C GLN A 41 -6.47 -37.75 -4.15
N GLU A 42 -7.75 -38.05 -4.28
CA GLU A 42 -8.81 -37.04 -4.37
C GLU A 42 -8.85 -36.14 -3.12
N ILE A 43 -8.73 -36.72 -1.91
CA ILE A 43 -8.64 -35.96 -0.66
C ILE A 43 -7.42 -35.03 -0.68
N ARG A 44 -6.26 -35.49 -1.15
CA ARG A 44 -5.06 -34.64 -1.24
C ARG A 44 -5.23 -33.50 -2.23
N GLU A 45 -5.82 -33.76 -3.38
CA GLU A 45 -6.09 -32.74 -4.40
C GLU A 45 -7.09 -31.69 -3.87
N ASN A 46 -8.16 -32.13 -3.21
CA ASN A 46 -9.14 -31.24 -2.59
C ASN A 46 -8.53 -30.39 -1.46
N ILE A 47 -7.71 -31.00 -0.60
CA ILE A 47 -7.00 -30.26 0.46
C ILE A 47 -6.07 -29.22 -0.15
N LEU A 48 -5.30 -29.59 -1.18
CA LEU A 48 -4.39 -28.65 -1.86
C LEU A 48 -5.16 -27.52 -2.54
N GLN A 49 -6.30 -27.82 -3.15
CA GLN A 49 -7.15 -26.80 -3.77
C GLN A 49 -7.71 -25.84 -2.71
N ASN A 50 -8.20 -26.34 -1.59
CA ASN A 50 -8.66 -25.50 -0.48
C ASN A 50 -7.56 -24.58 0.05
N TYR A 51 -6.32 -25.08 0.18
CA TYR A 51 -5.18 -24.26 0.57
C TYR A 51 -4.87 -23.16 -0.45
N LYS A 52 -4.94 -23.49 -1.74
CA LYS A 52 -4.77 -22.51 -2.83
C LYS A 52 -5.83 -21.42 -2.76
N ASP A 53 -7.10 -21.80 -2.63
CA ASP A 53 -8.22 -20.87 -2.55
C ASP A 53 -8.10 -19.96 -1.31
N GLU A 54 -7.68 -20.50 -0.17
CA GLU A 54 -7.40 -19.68 1.01
C GLU A 54 -6.26 -18.69 0.75
N LEU A 55 -5.13 -19.15 0.19
CA LEU A 55 -3.99 -18.27 -0.12
C LEU A 55 -4.40 -17.14 -1.06
N LYS A 56 -5.18 -17.44 -2.09
CA LYS A 56 -5.70 -16.43 -3.02
C LYS A 56 -6.57 -15.41 -2.29
N ASN A 57 -7.54 -15.86 -1.50
CA ASN A 57 -8.39 -14.96 -0.73
C ASN A 57 -7.57 -14.07 0.24
N ARG A 58 -6.49 -14.58 0.84
CA ARG A 58 -5.60 -13.76 1.69
C ARG A 58 -4.89 -12.66 0.89
N VAL A 59 -4.46 -12.95 -0.33
CA VAL A 59 -3.85 -11.97 -1.23
C VAL A 59 -4.89 -10.93 -1.66
N GLU A 60 -6.09 -11.37 -2.08
CA GLU A 60 -7.19 -10.47 -2.50
C GLU A 60 -7.60 -9.51 -1.37
N VAL A 61 -7.68 -9.96 -0.11
CA VAL A 61 -7.98 -9.08 1.03
C VAL A 61 -6.90 -8.00 1.20
N VAL A 62 -5.62 -8.35 1.01
CA VAL A 62 -4.53 -7.37 1.09
C VAL A 62 -4.55 -6.42 -0.10
N GLU A 63 -4.85 -6.92 -1.30
CA GLU A 63 -5.03 -6.09 -2.49
C GLU A 63 -6.16 -5.07 -2.28
N GLN A 64 -7.34 -5.49 -1.84
CA GLN A 64 -8.47 -4.60 -1.53
C GLN A 64 -8.11 -3.56 -0.47
N PHE A 65 -7.36 -3.94 0.57
CA PHE A 65 -6.87 -3.01 1.58
C PHE A 65 -5.94 -1.95 0.98
N ILE A 66 -5.02 -2.35 0.10
CA ILE A 66 -4.10 -1.45 -0.61
C ILE A 66 -4.87 -0.51 -1.54
N GLU A 67 -5.82 -1.03 -2.31
CA GLU A 67 -6.67 -0.25 -3.20
C GLU A 67 -7.48 0.80 -2.43
N GLN A 68 -8.12 0.40 -1.33
CA GLN A 68 -8.87 1.31 -0.47
C GLN A 68 -7.97 2.41 0.10
N LYS A 69 -6.78 2.07 0.61
CA LYS A 69 -5.82 3.06 1.11
C LYS A 69 -5.40 4.03 0.00
N ASN A 70 -5.14 3.52 -1.20
CA ASN A 70 -4.76 4.32 -2.36
C ASN A 70 -5.90 5.25 -2.84
N SER A 71 -7.15 4.80 -2.80
CA SER A 71 -8.31 5.63 -3.20
C SER A 71 -8.54 6.80 -2.25
N LEU A 72 -8.18 6.64 -0.96
CA LEU A 72 -8.37 7.64 0.08
C LEU A 72 -7.21 8.64 0.21
N VAL A 73 -6.11 8.48 -0.52
CA VAL A 73 -4.91 9.32 -0.41
C VAL A 73 -5.25 10.82 -0.52
N ARG A 74 -6.03 11.19 -1.55
CA ARG A 74 -6.36 12.60 -1.80
C ARG A 74 -7.25 13.17 -0.69
N GLU A 75 -8.25 12.41 -0.26
CA GLU A 75 -9.17 12.84 0.80
C GLU A 75 -8.42 13.03 2.13
N GLN A 76 -7.53 12.11 2.47
CA GLN A 76 -6.68 12.23 3.66
C GLN A 76 -5.75 13.45 3.59
N LEU A 77 -5.13 13.67 2.43
CA LEU A 77 -4.31 14.84 2.18
C LEU A 77 -5.13 16.12 2.39
N GLU A 78 -6.28 16.24 1.72
CA GLU A 78 -7.17 17.40 1.79
C GLU A 78 -7.63 17.66 3.24
N SER A 79 -8.02 16.61 3.96
CA SER A 79 -8.40 16.69 5.37
C SER A 79 -7.25 17.19 6.25
N ASP A 80 -6.04 16.65 6.11
CA ASP A 80 -4.86 17.08 6.87
C ASP A 80 -4.56 18.57 6.63
N ILE A 81 -4.38 18.98 5.36
CA ILE A 81 -4.03 20.37 5.05
C ILE A 81 -5.14 21.35 5.49
N LYS A 82 -6.42 20.95 5.42
CA LYS A 82 -7.52 21.75 5.93
C LYS A 82 -7.39 21.93 7.44
N ASN A 83 -7.23 20.86 8.20
CA ASN A 83 -7.08 20.93 9.65
C ASN A 83 -5.88 21.80 10.05
N ARG A 84 -4.74 21.67 9.34
CA ARG A 84 -3.55 22.51 9.55
C ARG A 84 -3.82 23.99 9.31
N VAL A 85 -4.56 24.37 8.26
CA VAL A 85 -4.93 25.78 8.05
C VAL A 85 -5.85 26.28 9.15
N TYR A 86 -6.80 25.47 9.62
CA TYR A 86 -7.66 25.86 10.74
C TYR A 86 -6.87 26.07 12.04
N GLU A 87 -5.86 25.24 12.32
CA GLU A 87 -4.92 25.46 13.43
C GLU A 87 -4.21 26.82 13.29
N ALA A 88 -3.63 27.10 12.12
CA ALA A 88 -2.93 28.36 11.85
C ALA A 88 -3.86 29.59 11.94
N TYR A 89 -5.08 29.47 11.40
CA TYR A 89 -6.11 30.51 11.49
C TYR A 89 -6.45 30.82 12.95
N ASN A 90 -6.69 29.78 13.76
CA ASN A 90 -7.03 29.96 15.17
C ASN A 90 -5.89 30.60 15.97
N ILE A 91 -4.63 30.22 15.68
CA ILE A 91 -3.45 30.88 16.26
C ILE A 91 -3.44 32.37 15.88
N ALA A 92 -3.59 32.69 14.59
CA ALA A 92 -3.61 34.06 14.10
C ALA A 92 -4.76 34.88 14.73
N TYR A 93 -5.95 34.31 14.81
CA TYR A 93 -7.14 34.93 15.39
C TYR A 93 -6.95 35.21 16.89
N ASN A 94 -6.47 34.24 17.65
CA ASN A 94 -6.24 34.42 19.09
C ASN A 94 -5.17 35.47 19.38
N LEU A 95 -4.10 35.52 18.58
CA LEU A 95 -3.06 36.55 18.68
C LEU A 95 -3.62 37.94 18.33
N HIS A 96 -4.46 38.03 17.30
CA HIS A 96 -5.17 39.26 16.95
C HIS A 96 -6.04 39.74 18.11
N GLU A 97 -6.94 38.89 18.61
CA GLU A 97 -7.87 39.24 19.69
C GLU A 97 -7.15 39.65 20.97
N LYS A 98 -6.06 38.95 21.32
CA LYS A 98 -5.27 39.25 22.52
C LYS A 98 -4.59 40.62 22.47
N TYR A 99 -4.07 41.02 21.31
CA TYR A 99 -3.22 42.21 21.19
C TYR A 99 -3.90 43.40 20.51
N LYS A 100 -5.08 43.27 19.91
CA LYS A 100 -5.76 44.36 19.18
C LYS A 100 -6.04 45.64 19.98
N LYS A 101 -6.06 45.55 21.32
CA LYS A 101 -6.25 46.71 22.22
C LYS A 101 -4.94 47.31 22.74
N THR A 102 -3.81 46.61 22.58
CA THR A 102 -2.52 46.94 23.25
C THR A 102 -1.36 47.12 22.28
N LYS A 103 -1.50 46.74 21.02
CA LYS A 103 -0.45 46.80 19.99
C LYS A 103 -0.96 47.38 18.68
N SER A 104 -0.05 47.95 17.91
CA SER A 104 -0.34 48.40 16.54
C SER A 104 -0.66 47.20 15.62
N PRO A 105 -1.44 47.39 14.55
CA PRO A 105 -1.69 46.33 13.56
C PRO A 105 -0.40 45.72 13.00
N GLN A 106 0.65 46.52 12.80
CA GLN A 106 1.95 46.08 12.28
C GLN A 106 2.66 45.14 13.26
N GLU A 107 2.67 45.46 14.55
CA GLU A 107 3.22 44.59 15.59
C GLU A 107 2.46 43.26 15.66
N ILE A 108 1.12 43.27 15.59
CA ILE A 108 0.31 42.05 15.64
C ILE A 108 0.58 41.17 14.40
N LYS A 109 0.64 41.78 13.21
CA LYS A 109 1.00 41.08 11.97
C LYS A 109 2.37 40.40 12.10
N ALA A 110 3.36 41.09 12.66
CA ALA A 110 4.69 40.50 12.89
C ALA A 110 4.65 39.34 13.89
N ILE A 111 3.90 39.48 14.99
CA ILE A 111 3.72 38.41 15.99
C ILE A 111 3.10 37.17 15.36
N ILE A 112 2.03 37.32 14.58
CA ILE A 112 1.37 36.20 13.88
C ILE A 112 2.35 35.55 12.90
N LYS A 113 3.02 36.36 12.07
CA LYS A 113 3.97 35.88 11.07
C LYS A 113 5.06 35.01 11.71
N GLU A 114 5.71 35.51 12.76
CA GLU A 114 6.81 34.79 13.41
C GLU A 114 6.33 33.59 14.24
N SER A 115 5.11 33.63 14.79
CA SER A 115 4.50 32.48 15.48
C SER A 115 4.25 31.30 14.54
N LEU A 116 3.86 31.58 13.30
CA LEU A 116 3.59 30.54 12.29
C LEU A 116 4.85 30.11 11.54
N ARG A 117 5.88 30.97 11.44
CA ARG A 117 7.09 30.75 10.63
C ARG A 117 7.84 29.45 10.97
N GLN A 118 7.92 29.08 12.25
CA GLN A 118 8.72 27.93 12.69
C GLN A 118 7.95 26.61 12.70
N ILE A 119 6.63 26.65 12.52
CA ILE A 119 5.83 25.43 12.54
C ILE A 119 6.12 24.60 11.28
N ARG A 120 6.54 23.36 11.48
CA ARG A 120 6.81 22.36 10.44
C ARG A 120 6.12 21.06 10.79
N PHE A 121 5.66 20.36 9.76
CA PHE A 121 4.99 19.06 9.84
C PHE A 121 5.41 18.19 8.64
N ASN A 122 4.92 16.96 8.58
CA ASN A 122 5.22 15.99 7.52
C ASN A 122 6.73 15.83 7.30
N GLU A 123 7.44 15.39 8.36
CA GLU A 123 8.90 15.22 8.38
C GLU A 123 9.68 16.49 7.96
N GLY A 124 9.13 17.67 8.27
CA GLY A 124 9.78 18.96 8.02
C GLY A 124 9.54 19.53 6.62
N ARG A 125 8.72 18.88 5.78
CA ARG A 125 8.37 19.35 4.43
C ARG A 125 7.24 20.38 4.44
N GLY A 126 6.27 20.22 5.35
CA GLY A 126 5.09 21.05 5.46
C GLY A 126 5.37 22.39 6.17
N TYR A 127 4.71 23.46 5.72
CA TYR A 127 4.86 24.81 6.25
C TYR A 127 3.60 25.63 5.96
N PHE A 128 3.34 26.65 6.78
CA PHE A 128 2.32 27.66 6.47
C PHE A 128 2.90 28.76 5.57
N PHE A 129 2.06 29.29 4.70
CA PHE A 129 2.32 30.53 3.96
C PHE A 129 1.17 31.51 4.16
N ILE A 130 1.46 32.80 3.97
CA ILE A 130 0.47 33.87 4.02
C ILE A 130 0.74 34.79 2.84
N ASP A 131 -0.31 35.07 2.08
CA ASP A 131 -0.34 36.13 1.06
C ASP A 131 -1.41 37.15 1.44
N ASP A 132 -1.28 38.41 1.02
CA ASP A 132 -2.40 39.34 1.08
C ASP A 132 -3.30 39.19 -0.17
N THR A 133 -4.50 39.75 -0.12
CA THR A 133 -5.45 39.71 -1.24
C THR A 133 -5.00 40.50 -2.47
N SER A 134 -3.91 41.26 -2.39
CA SER A 134 -3.27 41.94 -3.53
C SER A 134 -2.16 41.09 -4.18
N GLY A 135 -1.85 39.91 -3.61
CA GLY A 135 -0.82 39.00 -4.11
C GLY A 135 0.58 39.33 -3.64
N ASN A 136 0.74 40.08 -2.55
CA ASN A 136 2.02 40.25 -1.90
C ASN A 136 2.28 39.10 -0.93
N CYS A 137 3.49 38.57 -0.98
CA CYS A 137 3.92 37.50 -0.09
C CYS A 137 4.17 38.07 1.32
N ILE A 138 3.44 37.57 2.32
CA ILE A 138 3.56 38.03 3.72
C ILE A 138 4.47 37.10 4.52
N LEU A 139 4.27 35.79 4.38
CA LEU A 139 5.04 34.74 5.06
C LEU A 139 5.36 33.62 4.08
N TYR A 140 6.64 33.34 3.86
CA TYR A 140 7.03 32.18 3.08
C TYR A 140 8.34 31.57 3.60
N PRO A 141 8.27 30.65 4.58
CA PRO A 141 9.45 30.22 5.33
C PRO A 141 10.52 29.52 4.49
N ILE A 142 10.14 28.89 3.38
CA ILE A 142 11.08 28.22 2.49
C ILE A 142 11.72 29.16 1.47
N ARG A 143 11.16 30.36 1.24
CA ARG A 143 11.76 31.39 0.38
C ARG A 143 11.56 32.78 0.99
N PRO A 144 12.22 33.09 2.12
CA PRO A 144 12.00 34.35 2.84
C PRO A 144 12.31 35.59 2.00
N ASN A 145 13.16 35.46 0.99
CA ASN A 145 13.51 36.54 0.05
C ASN A 145 12.34 37.01 -0.82
N LEU A 146 11.22 36.28 -0.87
CA LEU A 146 10.00 36.71 -1.56
C LEU A 146 9.07 37.53 -0.66
N GLU A 147 9.26 37.52 0.66
CA GLU A 147 8.41 38.27 1.58
C GLU A 147 8.52 39.79 1.32
N GLY A 148 7.36 40.45 1.25
CA GLY A 148 7.25 41.88 0.90
C GLY A 148 7.24 42.15 -0.61
N THR A 149 7.36 41.13 -1.46
CA THR A 149 7.29 41.27 -2.92
C THR A 149 5.95 40.76 -3.47
N SER A 150 5.57 41.26 -4.65
CA SER A 150 4.40 40.75 -5.36
C SER A 150 4.73 39.44 -6.07
N ILE A 151 3.95 38.40 -5.80
CA ILE A 151 4.05 37.08 -6.42
C ILE A 151 2.81 36.73 -7.26
N ILE A 152 1.92 37.71 -7.50
CA ILE A 152 0.64 37.53 -8.19
C ILE A 152 0.75 36.92 -9.60
N ASN A 153 1.91 37.09 -10.24
CA ASN A 153 2.19 36.57 -11.58
C ASN A 153 2.89 35.20 -11.58
N PHE A 154 3.02 34.54 -10.42
CA PHE A 154 3.55 33.18 -10.37
C PHE A 154 2.64 32.21 -11.12
N GLN A 155 3.22 31.53 -12.11
CA GLN A 155 2.56 30.53 -12.93
C GLN A 155 3.15 29.14 -12.70
N ASP A 156 2.28 28.13 -12.76
CA ASP A 156 2.69 26.74 -12.82
C ASP A 156 3.07 26.34 -14.27
N VAL A 157 3.48 25.08 -14.47
CA VAL A 157 3.87 24.59 -15.81
C VAL A 157 2.74 24.58 -16.85
N ASN A 158 1.50 24.64 -16.41
CA ASN A 158 0.31 24.71 -17.26
C ASN A 158 -0.13 26.17 -17.46
N GLN A 159 0.74 27.15 -17.17
CA GLN A 159 0.48 28.59 -17.26
C GLN A 159 -0.65 29.08 -16.34
N LYS A 160 -1.00 28.28 -15.32
CA LYS A 160 -2.01 28.61 -14.33
C LYS A 160 -1.48 29.64 -13.35
N TYR A 161 -2.15 30.77 -13.20
CA TYR A 161 -1.80 31.80 -12.20
C TYR A 161 -2.21 31.36 -10.79
N VAL A 162 -1.33 30.62 -10.13
CA VAL A 162 -1.63 29.94 -8.85
C VAL A 162 -2.08 30.91 -7.77
N ILE A 163 -1.37 32.03 -7.60
CA ILE A 163 -1.67 33.00 -6.53
C ILE A 163 -3.03 33.68 -6.76
N LYS A 164 -3.36 33.99 -8.01
CA LYS A 164 -4.68 34.57 -8.37
C LYS A 164 -5.82 33.60 -8.02
N GLU A 165 -5.64 32.32 -8.29
CA GLU A 165 -6.66 31.31 -7.99
C GLU A 165 -6.84 31.05 -6.50
N LEU A 166 -5.74 31.00 -5.74
CA LEU A 166 -5.79 30.88 -4.28
C LEU A 166 -6.54 32.07 -3.65
N ILE A 167 -6.19 33.30 -4.06
CA ILE A 167 -6.86 34.51 -3.60
C ILE A 167 -8.34 34.51 -4.02
N SER A 168 -8.65 34.19 -5.28
CA SER A 168 -10.02 34.12 -5.77
C SER A 168 -10.86 33.09 -5.00
N THR A 169 -10.28 31.94 -4.69
CA THR A 169 -10.92 30.89 -3.87
C THR A 169 -11.23 31.41 -2.46
N ALA A 170 -10.25 32.02 -1.80
CA ALA A 170 -10.42 32.57 -0.47
C ALA A 170 -11.44 33.73 -0.44
N LEU A 171 -11.46 34.61 -1.45
CA LEU A 171 -12.40 35.73 -1.50
C LEU A 171 -13.83 35.32 -1.85
N SER A 172 -14.02 34.31 -2.71
CA SER A 172 -15.36 33.90 -3.16
C SER A 172 -16.05 32.92 -2.21
N LYS A 173 -15.28 32.09 -1.50
CA LYS A 173 -15.80 30.98 -0.68
C LYS A 173 -15.37 31.03 0.78
N ASN A 174 -14.63 32.06 1.20
CA ASN A 174 -13.89 32.16 2.47
C ASN A 174 -12.78 31.11 2.66
N GLU A 175 -12.87 29.96 2.01
CA GLU A 175 -11.86 28.90 2.00
C GLU A 175 -12.00 27.97 0.80
N GLY A 176 -10.97 27.17 0.54
CA GLY A 176 -11.08 26.11 -0.45
C GLY A 176 -9.74 25.54 -0.89
N TYR A 177 -9.84 24.53 -1.76
CA TYR A 177 -8.71 23.81 -2.30
C TYR A 177 -8.31 24.35 -3.69
N THR A 178 -7.03 24.25 -4.00
CA THR A 178 -6.47 24.50 -5.33
C THR A 178 -5.32 23.53 -5.56
N SER A 179 -5.30 22.87 -6.73
CA SER A 179 -4.21 21.99 -7.15
C SER A 179 -3.44 22.61 -8.32
N TYR A 180 -2.12 22.45 -8.32
CA TYR A 180 -1.22 22.95 -9.37
C TYR A 180 0.08 22.14 -9.42
N PHE A 181 0.84 22.26 -10.51
CA PHE A 181 2.05 21.47 -10.71
C PHE A 181 3.33 22.29 -10.49
N THR A 182 4.15 21.91 -9.53
CA THR A 182 5.36 22.67 -9.19
C THR A 182 6.56 21.77 -8.87
N TYR A 183 7.73 22.38 -8.78
CA TYR A 183 8.94 21.73 -8.29
C TYR A 183 8.89 21.57 -6.77
N LYS A 184 9.55 20.54 -6.26
CA LYS A 184 9.82 20.44 -4.82
C LYS A 184 10.94 21.39 -4.45
N TYR A 185 10.75 22.15 -3.37
CA TYR A 185 11.70 23.21 -2.99
C TYR A 185 13.14 22.72 -2.83
N LYS A 186 13.34 21.53 -2.24
CA LYS A 186 14.66 20.91 -2.05
C LYS A 186 15.24 20.25 -3.31
N TYR A 187 14.46 20.14 -4.38
CA TYR A 187 14.81 19.43 -5.61
C TYR A 187 14.50 20.30 -6.85
N LYS A 188 14.93 21.57 -6.83
CA LYS A 188 14.68 22.50 -7.97
C LYS A 188 15.36 22.06 -9.26
N GLU A 189 16.43 21.26 -9.16
CA GLU A 189 17.14 20.67 -10.29
C GLU A 189 16.39 19.48 -10.91
N ASP A 190 15.34 18.98 -10.25
CA ASP A 190 14.53 17.90 -10.80
C ASP A 190 13.67 18.44 -11.96
N ALA A 191 13.82 17.83 -13.14
CA ALA A 191 12.98 18.13 -14.28
C ALA A 191 11.51 17.72 -14.04
N LYS A 192 11.24 16.87 -13.04
CA LYS A 192 9.91 16.40 -12.69
C LYS A 192 9.06 17.50 -12.05
N ARG A 193 7.77 17.47 -12.37
CA ARG A 193 6.75 18.29 -11.70
C ARG A 193 5.86 17.40 -10.87
N TYR A 194 5.43 17.96 -9.74
CA TYR A 194 4.62 17.26 -8.77
C TYR A 194 3.33 18.02 -8.57
N GLU A 195 2.22 17.29 -8.53
CA GLU A 195 0.94 17.87 -8.14
C GLU A 195 1.01 18.25 -6.67
N LYS A 196 0.78 19.53 -6.40
CA LYS A 196 0.64 20.07 -5.06
C LYS A 196 -0.81 20.48 -4.84
N VAL A 197 -1.43 19.93 -3.81
CA VAL A 197 -2.78 20.29 -3.37
C VAL A 197 -2.65 21.25 -2.21
N THR A 198 -3.31 22.40 -2.31
CA THR A 198 -3.23 23.49 -1.33
C THR A 198 -4.61 23.84 -0.84
N PHE A 199 -4.75 24.08 0.46
CA PHE A 199 -5.96 24.62 1.06
C PHE A 199 -5.64 26.01 1.60
N VAL A 200 -6.59 26.93 1.43
CA VAL A 200 -6.47 28.30 1.90
C VAL A 200 -7.73 28.73 2.64
N LYS A 201 -7.56 29.65 3.59
CA LYS A 201 -8.63 30.31 4.30
C LYS A 201 -8.35 31.82 4.38
N LEU A 202 -9.38 32.61 4.12
CA LEU A 202 -9.35 34.05 4.29
C LEU A 202 -9.31 34.39 5.79
N PHE A 203 -8.33 35.21 6.18
CA PHE A 203 -8.21 35.84 7.49
C PHE A 203 -8.56 37.32 7.33
N GLU A 204 -9.83 37.61 7.61
CA GLU A 204 -10.50 38.87 7.37
C GLU A 204 -9.84 40.08 8.06
N PRO A 205 -9.32 39.99 9.31
CA PRO A 205 -8.77 41.17 9.99
C PRO A 205 -7.65 41.88 9.24
N TYR A 206 -6.91 41.16 8.39
CA TYR A 206 -5.78 41.70 7.63
C TYR A 206 -5.87 41.47 6.12
N ASN A 207 -7.01 40.97 5.61
CA ASN A 207 -7.15 40.53 4.22
C ASN A 207 -6.01 39.59 3.81
N TRP A 208 -5.75 38.61 4.66
CA TRP A 208 -4.71 37.62 4.46
C TRP A 208 -5.31 36.31 4.00
N VAL A 209 -4.60 35.61 3.13
CA VAL A 209 -4.92 34.25 2.70
C VAL A 209 -3.90 33.35 3.39
N ILE A 210 -4.33 32.62 4.42
CA ILE A 210 -3.50 31.68 5.17
C ILE A 210 -3.66 30.31 4.52
N GLY A 211 -2.55 29.65 4.21
CA GLY A 211 -2.59 28.36 3.56
C GLY A 211 -1.46 27.41 3.91
N THR A 212 -1.67 26.15 3.56
CA THR A 212 -0.63 25.14 3.42
C THR A 212 -0.99 24.21 2.27
N GLY A 213 0.01 23.51 1.75
CA GLY A 213 -0.22 22.47 0.76
C GLY A 213 0.84 21.40 0.83
N GLU A 214 0.49 20.23 0.30
CA GLU A 214 1.33 19.04 0.30
C GLU A 214 1.36 18.42 -1.09
N TYR A 215 2.47 17.75 -1.40
CA TYR A 215 2.65 17.04 -2.66
C TYR A 215 1.95 15.68 -2.60
N LEU A 216 1.07 15.42 -3.57
CA LEU A 216 0.28 14.19 -3.60
C LEU A 216 1.17 12.95 -3.63
N ASP A 217 2.32 13.01 -4.31
CA ASP A 217 3.24 11.88 -4.39
C ASP A 217 3.97 11.58 -3.08
N ASP A 218 4.24 12.60 -2.25
CA ASP A 218 4.86 12.38 -0.94
C ASP A 218 3.85 11.71 0.00
N VAL A 219 2.58 12.12 0.00
CA VAL A 219 1.54 11.44 0.79
C VAL A 219 1.33 10.00 0.32
N LYS A 220 1.37 9.74 -1.01
CA LYS A 220 1.34 8.36 -1.53
C LYS A 220 2.48 7.52 -0.98
N LYS A 221 3.70 8.04 -0.93
CA LYS A 221 4.86 7.33 -0.37
C LYS A 221 4.73 7.10 1.13
N ASP A 222 4.22 8.09 1.87
CA ASP A 222 3.97 7.97 3.30
C ASP A 222 2.95 6.85 3.58
N ILE A 223 1.87 6.77 2.79
CA ILE A 223 0.87 5.69 2.86
C ILE A 223 1.45 4.33 2.44
N GLN A 224 2.27 4.27 1.38
CA GLN A 224 2.94 3.01 0.99
C GLN A 224 3.83 2.47 2.11
N LYS A 225 4.54 3.35 2.82
CA LYS A 225 5.35 2.99 3.99
C LYS A 225 4.48 2.48 5.14
N GLU A 226 3.33 3.11 5.40
CA GLU A 226 2.35 2.65 6.40
C GLU A 226 1.81 1.25 6.05
N ILE A 227 1.38 1.04 4.80
CA ILE A 227 0.92 -0.26 4.31
C ILE A 227 2.01 -1.30 4.52
N ALA A 228 3.25 -1.02 4.10
CA ALA A 228 4.37 -1.94 4.27
C ALA A 228 4.59 -2.32 5.74
N GLN A 229 4.51 -1.35 6.65
CA GLN A 229 4.61 -1.58 8.09
C GLN A 229 3.49 -2.50 8.59
N ILE A 230 2.25 -2.27 8.18
CA ILE A 230 1.10 -3.11 8.55
C ILE A 230 1.31 -4.54 8.03
N ILE A 231 1.62 -4.71 6.75
CA ILE A 231 1.83 -6.03 6.13
C ILE A 231 2.98 -6.79 6.79
N ASN A 232 4.05 -6.11 7.22
CA ASN A 232 5.15 -6.72 7.97
C ASN A 232 4.72 -7.33 9.32
N THR A 233 3.60 -6.89 9.90
CA THR A 233 3.04 -7.47 11.14
C THR A 233 2.10 -8.64 10.89
N ILE A 234 1.57 -8.79 9.68
CA ILE A 234 0.62 -9.87 9.35
C ILE A 234 1.36 -11.22 9.35
N ARG A 235 0.76 -12.20 10.02
CA ARG A 235 1.17 -13.60 10.00
C ARG A 235 -0.03 -14.47 9.67
N LEU A 236 0.20 -15.46 8.81
CA LEU A 236 -0.79 -16.45 8.38
C LEU A 236 -0.47 -17.79 9.04
N TYR A 237 -1.47 -18.68 9.12
CA TYR A 237 -1.29 -20.09 9.50
C TYR A 237 -0.46 -20.29 10.79
N ASN A 238 -0.91 -19.76 11.92
CA ASN A 238 -0.21 -19.86 13.22
C ASN A 238 1.27 -19.44 13.14
N ASN A 239 1.55 -18.32 12.47
CA ASN A 239 2.88 -17.73 12.29
C ASN A 239 3.83 -18.46 11.32
N THR A 240 3.33 -19.39 10.51
CA THR A 240 4.15 -20.08 9.50
C THR A 240 4.09 -19.40 8.12
N GLY A 241 3.01 -18.69 7.81
CA GLY A 241 2.83 -17.97 6.55
C GLY A 241 2.96 -16.46 6.70
N TYR A 242 3.26 -15.79 5.59
CA TYR A 242 3.52 -14.36 5.54
C TYR A 242 3.28 -13.83 4.12
N ILE A 243 3.12 -12.52 3.99
CA ILE A 243 2.89 -11.84 2.70
C ILE A 243 4.10 -10.99 2.37
N ASN A 244 4.57 -11.08 1.13
CA ASN A 244 5.59 -10.18 0.59
C ASN A 244 4.96 -9.24 -0.42
N ILE A 245 5.48 -8.01 -0.48
CA ILE A 245 5.10 -7.04 -1.51
C ILE A 245 6.36 -6.65 -2.27
N TYR A 246 6.26 -6.68 -3.59
CA TYR A 246 7.31 -6.29 -4.52
C TYR A 246 6.83 -5.10 -5.36
N GLU A 247 7.70 -4.11 -5.54
CA GLU A 247 7.57 -3.12 -6.61
C GLU A 247 8.34 -3.64 -7.82
N ILE A 248 7.63 -4.08 -8.86
CA ILE A 248 8.25 -4.67 -10.06
C ILE A 248 8.73 -3.54 -10.98
N HIS A 249 9.99 -3.64 -11.39
CA HIS A 249 10.67 -2.71 -12.31
C HIS A 249 10.81 -3.30 -13.72
N ASP A 250 10.99 -4.62 -13.82
CA ASP A 250 11.05 -5.35 -15.09
C ASP A 250 10.30 -6.67 -15.00
N TYR A 251 9.22 -6.77 -15.76
CA TYR A 251 8.38 -7.97 -15.82
C TYR A 251 9.04 -9.15 -16.55
N ASN A 252 10.17 -8.93 -17.25
CA ASN A 252 10.96 -10.01 -17.86
C ASN A 252 11.92 -10.68 -16.86
N GLY A 253 12.09 -10.11 -15.67
CA GLY A 253 13.03 -10.59 -14.66
C GLY A 253 14.41 -9.92 -14.75
N GLY A 254 15.43 -10.53 -14.13
CA GLY A 254 16.80 -10.02 -14.07
C GLY A 254 17.31 -9.78 -12.65
N GLU A 255 18.53 -9.26 -12.53
CA GLU A 255 19.23 -9.06 -11.24
C GLU A 255 18.58 -8.01 -10.34
N GLU A 256 17.85 -7.07 -10.93
CA GLU A 256 17.22 -5.94 -10.23
C GLU A 256 15.73 -5.81 -10.60
N PHE A 257 15.07 -6.93 -10.92
CA PHE A 257 13.72 -6.93 -11.49
C PHE A 257 12.66 -6.29 -10.59
N ALA A 258 12.87 -6.26 -9.27
CA ALA A 258 11.94 -5.69 -8.33
C ALA A 258 12.64 -5.10 -7.10
N THR A 259 11.96 -4.23 -6.37
CA THR A 259 12.32 -3.78 -5.03
C THR A 259 11.39 -4.40 -4.00
N LEU A 260 11.95 -4.85 -2.87
CA LEU A 260 11.16 -5.44 -1.79
C LEU A 260 10.52 -4.35 -0.92
N ILE A 261 9.19 -4.30 -0.89
CA ILE A 261 8.43 -3.29 -0.14
C ILE A 261 8.05 -3.80 1.25
N ALA A 262 7.60 -5.06 1.34
CA ALA A 262 7.27 -5.72 2.59
C ALA A 262 7.81 -7.15 2.59
N ASN A 263 8.45 -7.55 3.69
CA ASN A 263 8.89 -8.91 3.94
C ASN A 263 9.00 -9.14 5.45
N PRO A 264 7.97 -9.75 6.06
CA PRO A 264 7.93 -9.98 7.49
C PRO A 264 9.07 -10.82 8.08
N ASN A 265 9.76 -11.62 7.27
CA ASN A 265 10.84 -12.49 7.73
C ASN A 265 12.23 -11.86 7.60
N ASN A 266 12.39 -10.83 6.76
CA ASN A 266 13.68 -10.18 6.56
C ASN A 266 13.53 -8.68 6.28
N HIS A 267 13.39 -7.92 7.35
CA HIS A 267 13.26 -6.46 7.29
C HIS A 267 14.49 -5.78 6.68
N SER A 268 15.68 -6.40 6.76
CA SER A 268 16.93 -5.84 6.22
C SER A 268 16.98 -5.76 4.69
N LEU A 269 16.05 -6.45 4.01
CA LEU A 269 15.91 -6.43 2.56
C LEU A 269 14.92 -5.38 2.06
N ILE A 270 14.14 -4.76 2.94
CA ILE A 270 13.15 -3.74 2.56
C ILE A 270 13.87 -2.55 1.91
N GLY A 271 13.36 -2.11 0.76
CA GLY A 271 13.94 -1.05 -0.07
C GLY A 271 15.11 -1.50 -0.95
N LYS A 272 15.57 -2.75 -0.86
CA LYS A 272 16.63 -3.28 -1.73
C LYS A 272 16.04 -3.90 -2.99
N LYS A 273 16.78 -3.74 -4.08
CA LYS A 273 16.54 -4.45 -5.34
C LYS A 273 16.84 -5.93 -5.17
N ILE A 274 16.05 -6.77 -5.82
CA ILE A 274 16.14 -8.23 -5.74
C ILE A 274 16.19 -8.86 -7.14
N SER A 275 16.83 -10.03 -7.21
CA SER A 275 17.02 -10.79 -8.44
C SER A 275 15.95 -11.87 -8.62
N SER A 276 15.49 -12.08 -9.85
CA SER A 276 14.60 -13.19 -10.23
C SER A 276 15.37 -14.49 -10.46
N ASN A 277 16.70 -14.42 -10.58
CA ASN A 277 17.58 -15.56 -10.85
C ASN A 277 17.87 -16.44 -9.61
N VAL A 278 17.36 -16.08 -8.43
CA VAL A 278 17.53 -16.87 -7.21
C VAL A 278 16.87 -18.24 -7.38
N VAL A 279 17.65 -19.30 -7.10
CA VAL A 279 17.20 -20.69 -7.12
C VAL A 279 17.02 -21.25 -5.71
N ASP A 280 16.08 -22.16 -5.57
CA ASP A 280 15.90 -22.95 -4.35
C ASP A 280 16.92 -24.11 -4.24
N THR A 281 16.76 -25.02 -3.27
CA THR A 281 17.68 -26.17 -3.11
C THR A 281 17.62 -27.18 -4.25
N ASP A 282 16.53 -27.21 -5.01
CA ASP A 282 16.32 -28.11 -6.13
C ASP A 282 16.61 -27.43 -7.48
N GLY A 283 17.09 -26.18 -7.46
CA GLY A 283 17.40 -25.40 -8.67
C GLY A 283 16.23 -24.62 -9.26
N VAL A 284 15.08 -24.54 -8.57
CA VAL A 284 13.87 -23.87 -9.05
C VAL A 284 14.01 -22.35 -8.94
N LYS A 285 13.95 -21.64 -10.08
CA LYS A 285 13.89 -20.17 -10.15
C LYS A 285 12.49 -19.65 -9.81
N TYR A 286 12.06 -19.84 -8.56
CA TYR A 286 10.67 -19.61 -8.14
C TYR A 286 10.16 -18.18 -8.39
N ARG A 287 11.02 -17.16 -8.32
CA ARG A 287 10.64 -15.77 -8.65
C ARG A 287 10.42 -15.55 -10.14
N GLN A 288 11.25 -16.14 -10.99
CA GLN A 288 11.05 -16.09 -12.45
C GLN A 288 9.76 -16.80 -12.84
N ILE A 289 9.52 -17.99 -12.28
CA ILE A 289 8.27 -18.73 -12.52
C ILE A 289 7.05 -17.91 -12.07
N ALA A 290 7.14 -17.23 -10.92
CA ALA A 290 6.08 -16.34 -10.46
C ALA A 290 5.82 -15.18 -11.43
N LEU A 291 6.86 -14.54 -11.97
CA LEU A 291 6.72 -13.50 -13.01
C LEU A 291 6.07 -14.05 -14.29
N ASP A 292 6.49 -15.22 -14.76
CA ASP A 292 5.95 -15.83 -15.98
C ASP A 292 4.44 -16.13 -15.82
N LEU A 293 4.02 -16.61 -14.64
CA LEU A 293 2.61 -16.80 -14.30
C LEU A 293 1.86 -15.46 -14.25
N LEU A 294 2.44 -14.44 -13.59
CA LEU A 294 1.85 -13.11 -13.49
C LEU A 294 1.64 -12.49 -14.87
N ASN A 295 2.62 -12.60 -15.77
CA ASN A 295 2.56 -12.09 -17.13
C ASN A 295 1.49 -12.80 -17.98
N LYS A 296 1.29 -14.11 -17.76
CA LYS A 296 0.38 -14.92 -18.55
C LYS A 296 -1.06 -14.91 -18.05
N HIS A 297 -1.24 -14.86 -16.73
CA HIS A 297 -2.53 -15.11 -16.08
C HIS A 297 -2.94 -14.04 -15.05
N GLY A 298 -2.05 -13.09 -14.71
CA GLY A 298 -2.27 -12.10 -13.65
C GLY A 298 -2.08 -12.64 -12.23
N GLU A 299 -2.09 -13.95 -12.04
CA GLU A 299 -1.92 -14.64 -10.78
C GLU A 299 -1.37 -16.06 -10.98
N GLY A 300 -0.91 -16.71 -9.92
CA GLY A 300 -0.51 -18.11 -9.98
C GLY A 300 0.11 -18.65 -8.70
N TYR A 301 0.28 -19.96 -8.65
CA TYR A 301 0.88 -20.67 -7.52
C TYR A 301 2.25 -21.23 -7.90
N VAL A 302 3.25 -21.00 -7.07
CA VAL A 302 4.60 -21.55 -7.23
C VAL A 302 4.93 -22.41 -6.02
N THR A 303 5.37 -23.64 -6.28
CA THR A 303 5.89 -24.56 -5.25
C THR A 303 7.41 -24.58 -5.34
N TYR A 304 8.09 -24.38 -4.21
CA TYR A 304 9.54 -24.37 -4.13
C TYR A 304 9.99 -24.73 -2.70
N LYS A 305 11.25 -25.16 -2.54
CA LYS A 305 11.84 -25.46 -1.23
C LYS A 305 12.52 -24.25 -0.63
N SER A 306 11.92 -23.64 0.37
CA SER A 306 12.54 -22.51 1.06
C SER A 306 13.75 -22.96 1.88
N ARG A 307 14.91 -22.29 1.72
CA ARG A 307 16.05 -22.39 2.66
C ARG A 307 15.81 -21.62 3.96
N LEU A 308 14.57 -21.47 4.41
CA LEU A 308 14.27 -20.84 5.70
C LEU A 308 14.92 -21.70 6.79
N GLN A 309 16.09 -21.27 7.26
CA GLN A 309 16.44 -21.44 8.66
C GLN A 309 15.36 -20.69 9.42
N ILE A 310 14.36 -21.42 9.89
CA ILE A 310 13.50 -20.93 10.96
C ILE A 310 14.48 -20.64 12.11
N PRO A 311 14.64 -19.38 12.56
CA PRO A 311 15.41 -19.14 13.78
C PRO A 311 14.72 -19.90 14.92
N PRO A 312 15.48 -20.49 15.85
CA PRO A 312 14.94 -21.33 16.92
C PRO A 312 13.83 -20.65 17.74
#